data_AF-X1K2Q5-F1
#
_entry.id   AF-X1K2Q5-F1
#
_cell.length_a   1.000
_cell.length_b   1.000
_cell.length_c   1.000
_cell.angle_alpha   90.00
_cell.angle_beta   90.00
_cell.angle_gamma   90.00
#
_symmetry.space_group_name_H-M   'P 1'
#
loop_
_entity.id
_entity.type
_entity.pdbx_description
1 polymer ?
#
loop_
_entity_poly.entity_id
_entity_poly.type
_entity_poly.pdbx_seq_one_letter_code
_entity_poly.pdbx_strand_id
1 'polypeptide(L)'
;EIYSVDIPSGVDSDNGGVLGTAVRAGKTITFGCKKIGLVNYPGADFTGEIKVIDIGIPEKYYSKYEQIFEPDFQWVAENIPLKESWTYKYKVGNLLVIAGSAGFTGAASMTCMGALRCGAGVVTLVCPRELNSTFEEKLTEVITYPVKQTEDISLHIDSLNEILDLSDRFNALAIGPGLSRNPGTICLVRELLKNIKKPLVLDADGLYALYGPKDVESIKKLDLTNVIITPHGGELSLIMGLGKV
;
A
#
# COMPACT_ATOMS: atom_id res chain seq x y z
N GLU A 1 -12.86 -36.50 -7.79
CA GLU A 1 -12.65 -35.04 -7.77
C GLU A 1 -14.02 -34.37 -7.64
N ILE A 2 -14.17 -33.35 -6.80
CA ILE A 2 -15.45 -32.67 -6.55
C ILE A 2 -15.52 -31.41 -7.41
N TYR A 3 -16.62 -31.26 -8.15
CA TYR A 3 -16.90 -30.08 -8.97
C TYR A 3 -18.08 -29.32 -8.37
N SER A 4 -17.90 -28.02 -8.13
CA SER A 4 -18.99 -27.13 -7.76
C SER A 4 -19.44 -26.32 -8.95
N VAL A 5 -20.75 -26.16 -9.07
CA VAL A 5 -21.39 -25.37 -10.13
C VAL A 5 -21.79 -24.03 -9.52
N ASP A 6 -21.33 -22.95 -10.15
CA ASP A 6 -21.44 -21.56 -9.76
C ASP A 6 -20.65 -21.16 -8.51
N ILE A 7 -20.96 -21.78 -7.37
CA ILE A 7 -20.32 -21.55 -6.07
C ILE A 7 -20.33 -22.86 -5.26
N PRO A 8 -19.30 -23.16 -4.44
CA PRO A 8 -19.38 -24.30 -3.55
C PRO A 8 -20.56 -24.16 -2.59
N SER A 9 -21.46 -25.16 -2.58
CA SER A 9 -22.66 -25.11 -1.75
C SER A 9 -22.28 -24.90 -0.28
N GLY A 10 -22.84 -23.84 0.32
CA GLY A 10 -22.52 -23.43 1.70
C GLY A 10 -21.53 -22.27 1.81
N VAL A 11 -20.95 -21.78 0.71
CA VAL A 11 -20.24 -20.51 0.67
C VAL A 11 -21.20 -19.39 0.27
N ASP A 12 -21.18 -18.27 0.99
CA ASP A 12 -21.88 -17.04 0.65
C ASP A 12 -21.19 -16.34 -0.54
N SER A 13 -21.94 -16.08 -1.61
CA SER A 13 -21.41 -15.48 -2.85
C SER A 13 -20.95 -14.04 -2.71
N ASP A 14 -21.46 -13.31 -1.74
CA ASP A 14 -21.29 -11.87 -1.65
C ASP A 14 -20.11 -11.49 -0.75
N ASN A 15 -19.73 -12.37 0.18
CA ASN A 15 -18.66 -12.08 1.15
C ASN A 15 -17.66 -13.24 1.38
N GLY A 16 -17.96 -14.48 0.95
CA GLY A 16 -17.08 -15.63 1.15
C GLY A 16 -17.20 -16.29 2.53
N GLY A 17 -18.20 -15.93 3.33
CA GLY A 17 -18.50 -16.60 4.60
C GLY A 17 -18.98 -18.04 4.38
N VAL A 18 -18.69 -18.93 5.33
CA VAL A 18 -19.21 -20.30 5.33
C VAL A 18 -20.51 -20.35 6.15
N LEU A 19 -21.60 -20.74 5.50
CA LEU A 19 -22.96 -20.82 6.07
C LEU A 19 -23.16 -22.14 6.83
N GLY A 20 -22.36 -22.34 7.87
CA GLY A 20 -22.36 -23.53 8.73
C GLY A 20 -21.46 -24.66 8.21
N THR A 21 -21.69 -25.14 6.98
CA THR A 21 -20.82 -26.11 6.30
C THR A 21 -20.72 -25.77 4.83
N ALA A 22 -19.57 -26.05 4.20
CA ALA A 22 -19.35 -25.80 2.78
C ALA A 22 -18.70 -27.00 2.08
N VAL A 23 -19.10 -27.23 0.83
CA VAL A 23 -18.46 -28.21 -0.06
C VAL A 23 -17.06 -27.74 -0.38
N ARG A 24 -16.04 -28.58 -0.19
CA ARG A 24 -14.67 -28.29 -0.64
C ARG A 24 -14.47 -28.89 -2.03
N ALA A 25 -14.49 -28.03 -3.06
CA ALA A 25 -14.34 -28.43 -4.45
C ALA A 25 -12.85 -28.53 -4.85
N GLY A 26 -12.55 -29.42 -5.79
CA GLY A 26 -11.28 -29.39 -6.54
C GLY A 26 -11.34 -28.37 -7.68
N LYS A 27 -12.55 -28.13 -8.23
CA LYS A 27 -12.81 -27.15 -9.29
C LYS A 27 -14.20 -26.52 -9.12
N THR A 28 -14.29 -25.22 -9.34
CA THR A 28 -15.57 -24.48 -9.40
C THR A 28 -15.78 -23.89 -10.79
N ILE A 29 -16.91 -24.23 -11.41
CA ILE A 29 -17.32 -23.73 -12.73
C ILE A 29 -18.35 -22.62 -12.51
N THR A 30 -17.97 -21.36 -12.69
CA THR A 30 -18.85 -20.20 -12.47
C THR A 30 -19.24 -19.53 -13.78
N PHE A 31 -20.33 -18.77 -13.79
CA PHE A 31 -20.91 -18.22 -15.03
C PHE A 31 -20.87 -16.70 -15.07
N GLY A 32 -20.53 -16.14 -16.24
CA GLY A 32 -20.47 -14.70 -16.48
C GLY A 32 -19.23 -14.05 -15.84
N CYS A 33 -19.24 -13.86 -14.53
CA CYS A 33 -18.15 -13.26 -13.77
C CYS A 33 -17.85 -14.03 -12.47
N LYS A 34 -16.68 -13.76 -11.88
CA LYS A 34 -16.33 -14.28 -10.55
C LYS A 34 -17.18 -13.60 -9.48
N LYS A 35 -17.74 -14.42 -8.57
CA LYS A 35 -18.42 -13.94 -7.35
C LYS A 35 -17.39 -13.66 -6.27
N ILE A 36 -17.66 -12.70 -5.39
CA ILE A 36 -16.74 -12.26 -4.33
C ILE A 36 -16.37 -13.44 -3.42
N GLY A 37 -17.35 -14.27 -3.09
CA GLY A 37 -17.15 -15.44 -2.25
C GLY A 37 -16.23 -16.51 -2.84
N LEU A 38 -15.88 -16.40 -4.14
CA LEU A 38 -14.92 -17.31 -4.76
C LEU A 38 -13.46 -16.93 -4.49
N VAL A 39 -13.19 -15.66 -4.14
CA VAL A 39 -11.83 -15.13 -3.98
C VAL A 39 -11.57 -14.59 -2.58
N ASN A 40 -12.62 -14.28 -1.81
CA ASN A 40 -12.49 -13.90 -0.41
C ASN A 40 -12.45 -15.14 0.51
N TYR A 41 -11.53 -15.12 1.47
CA TYR A 41 -11.45 -16.13 2.52
C TYR A 41 -12.55 -15.91 3.58
N PRO A 42 -13.08 -17.00 4.18
CA PRO A 42 -12.68 -18.40 4.00
C PRO A 42 -13.23 -19.08 2.73
N GLY A 43 -14.18 -18.49 2.00
CA GLY A 43 -14.85 -19.10 0.84
C GLY A 43 -13.90 -19.57 -0.26
N ALA A 44 -12.85 -18.79 -0.54
CA ALA A 44 -11.79 -19.13 -1.50
C ALA A 44 -11.10 -20.48 -1.21
N ASP A 45 -11.01 -20.90 0.06
CA ASP A 45 -10.42 -22.19 0.43
C ASP A 45 -11.27 -23.40 -0.02
N PHE A 46 -12.54 -23.17 -0.36
CA PHE A 46 -13.50 -24.20 -0.76
C PHE A 46 -13.69 -24.28 -2.28
N THR A 47 -13.10 -23.37 -3.06
CA THR A 47 -13.40 -23.25 -4.50
C THR A 47 -12.54 -24.11 -5.40
N GLY A 48 -11.29 -24.39 -5.03
CA GLY A 48 -10.32 -25.04 -5.91
C GLY A 48 -10.01 -24.20 -7.15
N GLU A 49 -9.76 -24.85 -8.30
CA GLU A 49 -9.53 -24.12 -9.56
C GLU A 49 -10.84 -23.47 -10.06
N ILE A 50 -10.83 -22.17 -10.29
CA ILE A 50 -12.01 -21.43 -10.78
C ILE A 50 -11.96 -21.35 -12.31
N LYS A 51 -13.03 -21.80 -12.97
CA LYS A 51 -13.25 -21.60 -14.40
C LYS A 51 -14.51 -20.76 -14.63
N VAL A 52 -14.35 -19.59 -15.22
CA VAL A 52 -15.48 -18.74 -15.65
C VAL A 52 -15.93 -19.19 -17.04
N ILE A 53 -17.22 -19.48 -17.19
CA ILE A 53 -17.85 -19.88 -18.45
C ILE A 53 -18.73 -18.74 -18.95
N ASP A 54 -18.51 -18.34 -20.19
CA ASP A 54 -19.43 -17.48 -20.92
C ASP A 54 -20.68 -18.28 -21.29
N ILE A 55 -21.83 -17.79 -20.80
CA ILE A 55 -23.15 -18.37 -21.05
C ILE A 55 -23.98 -17.50 -22.01
N GLY A 56 -23.33 -16.59 -22.73
CA GLY A 56 -23.93 -15.73 -23.75
C GLY A 56 -24.62 -14.50 -23.19
N ILE A 57 -24.30 -14.07 -21.96
CA ILE A 57 -24.79 -12.79 -21.43
C ILE A 57 -23.97 -11.68 -22.09
N PRO A 58 -24.57 -10.72 -22.81
CA PRO A 58 -23.81 -9.63 -23.40
C PRO A 58 -23.15 -8.75 -22.33
N GLU A 59 -21.87 -8.43 -22.51
CA GLU A 59 -21.01 -7.68 -21.57
C GLU A 59 -21.67 -6.42 -21.00
N LYS A 60 -22.35 -5.64 -21.84
CA LYS A 60 -23.06 -4.41 -21.46
C LYS A 60 -24.05 -4.56 -20.29
N TYR A 61 -24.49 -5.79 -20.01
CA TYR A 61 -25.43 -6.07 -18.92
C TYR A 61 -24.74 -6.34 -17.58
N TYR A 62 -23.47 -6.77 -17.57
CA TYR A 62 -22.77 -7.15 -16.34
C TYR A 62 -21.45 -6.42 -16.08
N SER A 63 -20.84 -5.73 -17.05
CA SER A 63 -19.54 -5.07 -16.86
C SER A 63 -19.51 -4.07 -15.70
N LYS A 64 -20.59 -3.31 -15.49
CA LYS A 64 -20.71 -2.39 -14.35
C LYS A 64 -20.86 -3.07 -12.98
N TYR A 65 -21.15 -4.38 -12.95
CA TYR A 65 -21.29 -5.20 -11.74
C TYR A 65 -20.09 -6.13 -11.53
N GLU A 66 -19.14 -6.16 -12.47
CA GLU A 66 -17.89 -6.88 -12.29
C GLU A 66 -17.05 -6.14 -11.25
N GLN A 67 -16.89 -6.77 -10.09
CA GLN A 67 -16.23 -6.17 -8.92
C GLN A 67 -14.80 -6.69 -8.73
N ILE A 68 -14.43 -7.74 -9.47
CA ILE A 68 -13.18 -8.45 -9.29
C ILE A 68 -12.40 -8.31 -10.58
N PHE A 69 -11.25 -7.66 -10.47
CA PHE A 69 -10.27 -7.59 -11.53
C PHE A 69 -9.02 -8.34 -11.07
N GLU A 70 -8.65 -9.37 -11.81
CA GLU A 70 -7.41 -10.12 -11.56
C GLU A 70 -6.40 -9.74 -12.65
N PRO A 71 -5.40 -8.89 -12.32
CA PRO A 71 -4.38 -8.54 -13.28
C PRO A 71 -3.56 -9.79 -13.63
N ASP A 72 -3.55 -10.14 -14.91
CA ASP A 72 -2.66 -11.17 -15.44
C ASP A 72 -1.31 -10.58 -15.86
N PHE A 73 -0.38 -11.46 -16.27
CA PHE A 73 0.95 -11.03 -16.71
C PHE A 73 0.92 -10.10 -17.92
N GLN A 74 -0.07 -10.27 -18.81
CA GLN A 74 -0.19 -9.43 -20.00
C GLN A 74 -0.62 -8.01 -19.60
N TRP A 75 -1.68 -7.89 -18.79
CA TRP A 75 -2.13 -6.62 -18.27
C TRP A 75 -1.02 -5.90 -17.50
N VAL A 76 -0.27 -6.60 -16.65
CA VAL A 76 0.86 -6.01 -15.93
C VAL A 76 1.91 -5.51 -16.93
N ALA A 77 2.30 -6.31 -17.93
CA ALA A 77 3.30 -5.92 -18.92
C ALA A 77 2.87 -4.68 -19.74
N GLU A 78 1.59 -4.57 -20.08
CA GLU A 78 1.02 -3.44 -20.82
C GLU A 78 0.95 -2.15 -19.98
N ASN A 79 0.91 -2.26 -18.66
CA ASN A 79 0.82 -1.11 -17.73
C ASN A 79 2.17 -0.65 -17.17
N ILE A 80 3.26 -1.38 -17.41
CA ILE A 80 4.61 -0.92 -17.02
C ILE A 80 5.03 0.25 -17.92
N PRO A 81 5.42 1.42 -17.37
CA PRO A 81 5.83 2.56 -18.17
C PRO A 81 7.04 2.26 -19.07
N LEU A 82 6.88 2.50 -20.37
CA LEU A 82 7.98 2.41 -21.33
C LEU A 82 9.02 3.52 -21.09
N LYS A 83 10.29 3.17 -21.17
CA LYS A 83 11.41 4.12 -21.04
C LYS A 83 12.10 4.29 -22.38
N GLU A 84 12.19 5.53 -22.85
CA GLU A 84 12.95 5.85 -24.06
C GLU A 84 14.46 5.61 -23.84
N SER A 85 15.17 5.18 -24.88
CA SER A 85 16.60 4.85 -24.80
C SER A 85 17.52 6.03 -24.41
N TRP A 86 17.04 7.25 -24.60
CA TRP A 86 17.75 8.50 -24.28
C TRP A 86 17.21 9.16 -22.99
N THR A 87 16.60 8.37 -22.10
CA THR A 87 16.16 8.84 -20.78
C THR A 87 17.34 9.12 -19.83
N TYR A 88 17.06 9.81 -18.73
CA TYR A 88 18.03 10.07 -17.66
C TYR A 88 17.33 10.02 -16.29
N LYS A 89 18.12 9.92 -15.23
CA LYS A 89 17.63 9.61 -13.87
C LYS A 89 16.49 10.51 -13.35
N TYR A 90 16.46 11.79 -13.72
CA TYR A 90 15.36 12.68 -13.30
C TYR A 90 14.14 12.66 -14.23
N LYS A 91 14.28 12.20 -15.48
CA LYS A 91 13.15 12.01 -16.42
C LYS A 91 12.33 10.78 -16.08
N VAL A 92 12.97 9.75 -15.52
CA VAL A 92 12.28 8.52 -15.04
C VAL A 92 11.48 8.80 -13.76
N GLY A 93 11.89 9.81 -13.00
CA GLY A 93 11.24 10.24 -11.76
C GLY A 93 12.11 10.02 -10.54
N ASN A 94 11.94 10.90 -9.55
CA ASN A 94 12.61 10.82 -8.26
C ASN A 94 11.62 10.61 -7.11
N LEU A 95 12.00 9.76 -6.16
CA LEU A 95 11.20 9.36 -5.01
C LEU A 95 11.87 9.82 -3.70
N LEU A 96 11.10 10.51 -2.85
CA LEU A 96 11.50 10.78 -1.47
C LEU A 96 10.88 9.73 -0.55
N VAL A 97 11.71 9.00 0.18
CA VAL A 97 11.29 8.03 1.18
C VAL A 97 11.51 8.64 2.56
N ILE A 98 10.46 8.69 3.39
CA ILE A 98 10.49 9.19 4.77
C ILE A 98 10.18 8.01 5.68
N ALA A 99 11.24 7.39 6.19
CA ALA A 99 11.17 6.07 6.79
C ALA A 99 12.32 5.84 7.79
N GLY A 100 12.14 4.84 8.64
CA GLY A 100 13.18 4.35 9.55
C GLY A 100 13.25 5.07 10.90
N SER A 101 13.66 4.27 11.90
CA SER A 101 13.90 4.64 13.30
C SER A 101 14.79 3.58 13.94
N ALA A 102 15.21 3.77 15.20
CA ALA A 102 15.96 2.73 15.91
C ALA A 102 15.21 1.39 15.91
N GLY A 103 15.92 0.32 15.55
CA GLY A 103 15.34 -1.03 15.41
C GLY A 103 14.58 -1.30 14.11
N PHE A 104 14.24 -0.27 13.32
CA PHE A 104 13.44 -0.40 12.10
C PHE A 104 14.16 0.05 10.82
N THR A 105 15.50 0.07 10.83
CA THR A 105 16.32 0.40 9.64
C THR A 105 16.02 -0.49 8.44
N GLY A 106 15.71 -1.77 8.66
CA GLY A 106 15.38 -2.71 7.59
C GLY A 106 14.15 -2.31 6.77
N ALA A 107 13.12 -1.73 7.38
CA ALA A 107 11.92 -1.31 6.68
C ALA A 107 12.24 -0.21 5.65
N ALA A 108 12.93 0.85 6.08
CA ALA A 108 13.39 1.92 5.20
C ALA A 108 14.29 1.39 4.06
N SER A 109 15.25 0.52 4.38
CA SER A 109 16.14 -0.08 3.37
C SER A 109 15.37 -0.87 2.31
N MET A 110 14.42 -1.72 2.71
CA MET A 110 13.62 -2.51 1.78
C MET A 110 12.74 -1.63 0.90
N THR A 111 12.12 -0.59 1.44
CA THR A 111 11.33 0.38 0.66
C THR A 111 12.20 1.06 -0.40
N CYS A 112 13.38 1.56 -0.03
CA CYS A 112 14.27 2.22 -0.99
C CYS A 112 14.78 1.27 -2.08
N MET A 113 15.21 0.05 -1.71
CA MET A 113 15.65 -0.95 -2.68
C MET A 113 14.51 -1.40 -3.61
N GLY A 114 13.31 -1.59 -3.06
CA GLY A 114 12.11 -1.90 -3.84
C GLY A 114 11.83 -0.83 -4.90
N ALA A 115 11.89 0.45 -4.52
CA ALA A 115 11.72 1.55 -5.44
C ALA A 115 12.76 1.56 -6.58
N LEU A 116 14.05 1.33 -6.26
CA LEU A 116 15.11 1.22 -7.26
C LEU A 116 14.89 0.01 -8.19
N ARG A 117 14.47 -1.13 -7.65
CA ARG A 117 14.16 -2.35 -8.43
C ARG A 117 12.96 -2.19 -9.35
N CYS A 118 11.95 -1.42 -8.93
CA CYS A 118 10.83 -1.00 -9.78
C CYS A 118 11.24 0.04 -10.83
N GLY A 119 12.48 0.55 -10.76
CA GLY A 119 13.08 1.39 -11.77
C GLY A 119 12.88 2.89 -11.54
N ALA A 120 12.67 3.34 -10.29
CA ALA A 120 12.77 4.75 -9.93
C ALA A 120 14.18 5.28 -10.31
N GLY A 121 14.25 6.49 -10.87
CA GLY A 121 15.52 7.00 -11.38
C GLY A 121 16.44 7.55 -10.28
N VAL A 122 15.88 8.15 -9.24
CA VAL A 122 16.61 8.57 -8.03
C VAL A 122 15.75 8.28 -6.81
N VAL A 123 16.35 7.72 -5.77
CA VAL A 123 15.71 7.52 -4.46
C VAL A 123 16.50 8.26 -3.40
N THR A 124 15.81 9.04 -2.57
CA THR A 124 16.40 9.72 -1.42
C THR A 124 15.68 9.31 -0.15
N LEU A 125 16.43 8.92 0.88
CA LEU A 125 15.90 8.51 2.18
C LEU A 125 16.11 9.62 3.21
N VAL A 126 15.02 10.21 3.69
CA VAL A 126 15.00 11.01 4.92
C VAL A 126 15.01 10.07 6.11
N CYS A 127 16.03 10.20 6.96
CA CYS A 127 16.24 9.31 8.11
C CYS A 127 16.73 10.06 9.36
N PRO A 128 16.62 9.46 10.56
CA PRO A 128 17.23 9.98 11.77
C PRO A 128 18.76 10.10 11.62
N ARG A 129 19.33 11.24 12.03
CA ARG A 129 20.75 11.57 11.85
C ARG A 129 21.72 10.49 12.33
N GLU A 130 21.46 9.87 13.48
CA GLU A 130 22.34 8.86 14.06
C GLU A 130 22.34 7.54 13.26
N LEU A 131 21.30 7.28 12.46
CA LEU A 131 21.21 6.07 11.64
C LEU A 131 21.84 6.25 10.25
N ASN A 132 22.32 7.46 9.92
CA ASN A 132 22.81 7.77 8.57
C ASN A 132 23.92 6.84 8.10
N SER A 133 24.94 6.59 8.94
CA SER A 133 26.05 5.70 8.58
C SER A 133 25.58 4.28 8.31
N THR A 134 24.62 3.78 9.10
CA THR A 134 24.01 2.46 8.87
C THR A 134 23.30 2.40 7.52
N PHE A 135 22.64 3.47 7.10
CA PHE A 135 21.99 3.54 5.81
C PHE A 135 22.98 3.69 4.66
N GLU A 136 24.03 4.51 4.80
CA GLU A 136 25.09 4.66 3.79
C GLU A 136 25.85 3.35 3.57
N GLU A 137 26.05 2.54 4.61
CA GLU A 137 26.64 1.20 4.50
C GLU A 137 25.72 0.21 3.78
N LYS A 138 24.41 0.24 4.08
CA LYS A 138 23.42 -0.70 3.51
C LYS A 138 22.95 -0.33 2.11
N LEU A 139 22.93 0.97 1.78
CA LEU A 139 22.24 1.52 0.61
C LEU A 139 23.21 2.35 -0.23
N THR A 140 24.09 1.68 -0.96
CA THR A 140 25.14 2.34 -1.75
C THR A 140 24.63 3.27 -2.85
N GLU A 141 23.44 3.01 -3.40
CA GLU A 141 22.84 3.80 -4.49
C GLU A 141 21.85 4.87 -4.00
N VAL A 142 21.34 4.74 -2.77
CA VAL A 142 20.32 5.63 -2.24
C VAL A 142 20.99 6.83 -1.62
N ILE A 143 20.49 8.02 -1.93
CA ILE A 143 20.96 9.25 -1.27
C ILE A 143 20.32 9.31 0.12
N THR A 144 21.12 9.35 1.17
CA THR A 144 20.61 9.57 2.52
C THR A 144 20.52 11.06 2.82
N TYR A 145 19.50 11.46 3.58
CA TYR A 145 19.25 12.82 4.01
C TYR A 145 18.95 12.82 5.52
N PRO A 146 19.99 12.96 6.36
CA PRO A 146 19.84 12.90 7.81
C PRO A 146 19.21 14.17 8.38
N VAL A 147 18.12 14.03 9.11
CA VAL A 147 17.38 15.14 9.74
C VAL A 147 17.39 15.05 11.26
N LYS A 148 16.80 16.04 11.95
CA LYS A 148 16.68 16.01 13.41
C LYS A 148 15.85 14.80 13.86
N GLN A 149 16.19 14.29 15.03
CA GLN A 149 15.57 13.10 15.60
C GLN A 149 15.12 13.32 17.05
N THR A 150 14.23 12.46 17.50
CA THR A 150 13.84 12.32 18.91
C THR A 150 14.93 11.59 19.70
N GLU A 151 14.81 11.57 21.03
CA GLU A 151 15.69 10.77 21.91
C GLU A 151 15.60 9.26 21.59
N ASP A 152 14.44 8.78 21.17
CA ASP A 152 14.22 7.39 20.73
C ASP A 152 14.74 7.10 19.30
N ILE A 153 15.47 8.04 18.68
CA ILE A 153 16.04 7.90 17.34
C ILE A 153 14.93 7.68 16.27
N SER A 154 13.90 8.51 16.32
CA SER A 154 12.84 8.62 15.29
C SER A 154 12.81 10.04 14.72
N LEU A 155 12.11 10.28 13.61
CA LEU A 155 12.06 11.62 13.01
C LEU A 155 11.36 12.64 13.93
N HIS A 156 11.97 13.82 14.08
CA HIS A 156 11.46 14.89 14.95
C HIS A 156 10.64 15.93 14.18
N ILE A 157 9.62 16.50 14.82
CA ILE A 157 8.73 17.53 14.22
C ILE A 157 9.49 18.78 13.75
N ASP A 158 10.56 19.16 14.44
CA ASP A 158 11.44 20.29 14.06
C ASP A 158 12.03 20.18 12.65
N SER A 159 12.04 18.99 12.04
CA SER A 159 12.48 18.80 10.66
C SER A 159 11.37 18.98 9.63
N LEU A 160 10.15 19.38 10.04
CA LEU A 160 9.01 19.60 9.15
C LEU A 160 9.36 20.53 7.98
N ASN A 161 9.83 21.75 8.26
CA ASN A 161 10.11 22.73 7.19
C ASN A 161 11.20 22.24 6.23
N GLU A 162 12.26 21.65 6.78
CA GLU A 162 13.35 21.05 6.00
C GLU A 162 12.84 19.93 5.08
N ILE A 163 11.96 19.06 5.57
CA ILE A 163 11.37 17.97 4.78
C ILE A 163 10.39 18.51 3.73
N LEU A 164 9.60 19.55 4.05
CA LEU A 164 8.70 20.19 3.10
C LEU A 164 9.47 20.82 1.94
N ASP A 165 10.48 21.64 2.23
CA ASP A 165 11.36 22.26 1.23
C ASP A 165 12.06 21.20 0.37
N LEU A 166 12.48 20.10 1.00
CA LEU A 166 13.07 18.96 0.29
C LEU A 166 12.06 18.31 -0.65
N SER A 167 10.83 18.05 -0.18
CA SER A 167 9.77 17.35 -0.89
C SER A 167 9.34 18.05 -2.18
N ASP A 168 9.47 19.38 -2.25
CA ASP A 168 9.14 20.19 -3.43
C ASP A 168 9.96 19.81 -4.67
N ARG A 169 11.11 19.16 -4.48
CA ARG A 169 12.01 18.74 -5.56
C ARG A 169 11.73 17.32 -6.09
N PHE A 170 10.79 16.59 -5.48
CA PHE A 170 10.51 15.19 -5.81
C PHE A 170 9.19 15.02 -6.57
N ASN A 171 9.07 13.94 -7.37
CA ASN A 171 7.85 13.63 -8.10
C ASN A 171 6.81 12.89 -7.25
N ALA A 172 7.28 12.03 -6.34
CA ALA A 172 6.43 11.24 -5.46
C ALA A 172 7.11 11.00 -4.10
N LEU A 173 6.31 10.56 -3.13
CA LEU A 173 6.76 10.25 -1.78
C LEU A 173 6.31 8.86 -1.33
N ALA A 174 7.10 8.25 -0.45
CA ALA A 174 6.68 7.12 0.37
C ALA A 174 6.94 7.45 1.85
N ILE A 175 5.94 7.33 2.70
CA ILE A 175 6.03 7.70 4.13
C ILE A 175 5.52 6.56 4.98
N GLY A 176 6.25 6.22 6.05
CA GLY A 176 5.72 5.36 7.10
C GLY A 176 6.53 4.13 7.51
N PRO A 177 7.17 3.38 6.58
CA PRO A 177 7.89 2.16 6.93
C PRO A 177 8.92 2.37 8.05
N GLY A 178 8.66 1.81 9.22
CA GLY A 178 9.55 1.89 10.38
C GLY A 178 9.71 3.29 10.97
N LEU A 179 8.73 4.19 10.87
CA LEU A 179 8.80 5.51 11.49
C LEU A 179 8.68 5.50 13.02
N SER A 180 8.34 4.37 13.63
CA SER A 180 7.92 4.25 15.03
C SER A 180 6.58 4.93 15.31
N ARG A 181 6.07 4.74 16.53
CA ARG A 181 4.82 5.34 17.01
C ARG A 181 5.06 6.48 17.99
N ASN A 182 6.25 7.09 17.96
CA ASN A 182 6.53 8.26 18.77
C ASN A 182 5.51 9.38 18.42
N PRO A 183 4.81 9.98 19.40
CA PRO A 183 3.77 10.97 19.13
C PRO A 183 4.25 12.17 18.30
N GLY A 184 5.50 12.61 18.49
CA GLY A 184 6.10 13.70 17.73
C GLY A 184 6.29 13.33 16.26
N THR A 185 6.70 12.09 15.97
CA THR A 185 6.83 11.57 14.60
C THR A 185 5.47 11.43 13.93
N ILE A 186 4.45 10.94 14.63
CA ILE A 186 3.09 10.86 14.07
C ILE A 186 2.53 12.26 13.79
N CYS A 187 2.81 13.24 14.65
CA CYS A 187 2.46 14.64 14.41
C CYS A 187 3.16 15.19 13.16
N LEU A 188 4.46 14.90 12.98
CA LEU A 188 5.20 15.24 11.77
C LEU A 188 4.52 14.68 10.51
N VAL A 189 4.16 13.40 10.50
CA VAL A 189 3.48 12.80 9.35
C VAL A 189 2.14 13.49 9.05
N ARG A 190 1.35 13.83 10.07
CA ARG A 190 0.09 14.58 9.87
C ARG A 190 0.33 15.95 9.24
N GLU A 191 1.34 16.68 9.67
CA GLU A 191 1.67 17.99 9.09
C GLU A 191 2.20 17.85 7.66
N LEU A 192 2.99 16.81 7.37
CA LEU A 192 3.41 16.49 6.00
C LEU A 192 2.20 16.21 5.09
N LEU A 193 1.24 15.39 5.52
CA LEU A 193 0.03 15.09 4.76
C LEU A 193 -0.86 16.31 4.49
N LYS A 194 -0.87 17.30 5.41
CA LYS A 194 -1.61 18.54 5.19
C LYS A 194 -1.01 19.38 4.07
N ASN A 195 0.31 19.46 4.00
CA ASN A 195 1.03 20.41 3.16
C ASN A 195 1.48 19.80 1.82
N ILE A 196 1.75 18.50 1.76
CA ILE A 196 2.22 17.84 0.54
C ILE A 196 1.02 17.40 -0.31
N LYS A 197 0.98 17.88 -1.57
CA LYS A 197 -0.08 17.58 -2.55
C LYS A 197 0.36 16.66 -3.68
N LYS A 198 1.54 16.06 -3.55
CA LYS A 198 2.14 15.18 -4.56
C LYS A 198 1.67 13.73 -4.38
N PRO A 199 1.78 12.89 -5.42
CA PRO A 199 1.55 11.45 -5.29
C PRO A 199 2.34 10.87 -4.10
N LEU A 200 1.63 10.21 -3.20
CA LEU A 200 2.20 9.73 -1.93
C LEU A 200 1.69 8.34 -1.62
N VAL A 201 2.58 7.43 -1.24
CA VAL A 201 2.24 6.15 -0.63
C VAL A 201 2.42 6.26 0.88
N LEU A 202 1.36 6.00 1.64
CA LEU A 202 1.37 5.96 3.09
C LEU A 202 1.21 4.52 3.56
N ASP A 203 2.14 4.07 4.40
CA ASP A 203 2.23 2.68 4.83
C ASP A 203 2.58 2.57 6.32
N ALA A 204 2.36 1.40 6.92
CA ALA A 204 2.83 1.01 8.25
C ALA A 204 2.59 2.07 9.33
N ASP A 205 3.64 2.47 10.06
CA ASP A 205 3.54 3.47 11.13
C ASP A 205 3.04 4.85 10.63
N GLY A 206 3.21 5.16 9.34
CA GLY A 206 2.64 6.36 8.72
C GLY A 206 1.11 6.36 8.76
N LEU A 207 0.47 5.19 8.67
CA LEU A 207 -0.99 5.05 8.76
C LEU A 207 -1.54 5.44 10.13
N TYR A 208 -0.71 5.43 11.19
CA TYR A 208 -1.11 5.93 12.51
C TYR A 208 -1.35 7.44 12.52
N ALA A 209 -0.87 8.19 11.51
CA ALA A 209 -1.28 9.58 11.31
C ALA A 209 -2.78 9.71 11.02
N LEU A 210 -3.38 8.66 10.43
CA LEU A 210 -4.82 8.54 10.18
C LEU A 210 -5.56 7.93 11.38
N TYR A 211 -4.87 7.57 12.47
CA TYR A 211 -5.47 7.01 13.69
C TYR A 211 -5.81 8.09 14.73
N GLY A 212 -6.90 7.87 15.48
CA GLY A 212 -7.23 8.55 16.73
C GLY A 212 -7.95 9.91 16.60
N PRO A 213 -8.34 10.52 17.73
CA PRO A 213 -9.33 10.07 18.70
C PRO A 213 -10.72 10.65 18.36
N LYS A 214 -11.65 9.88 17.79
CA LYS A 214 -13.08 10.23 17.58
C LYS A 214 -13.42 11.52 16.78
N ASP A 215 -12.48 12.44 16.59
CA ASP A 215 -12.60 13.59 15.71
C ASP A 215 -12.19 13.16 14.31
N VAL A 216 -13.08 12.36 13.72
CA VAL A 216 -13.20 12.13 12.27
C VAL A 216 -13.10 13.48 11.51
N GLU A 217 -13.45 14.59 12.16
CA GLU A 217 -13.34 15.96 11.66
C GLU A 217 -11.90 16.43 11.39
N SER A 218 -10.89 15.90 12.09
CA SER A 218 -9.48 16.23 11.84
C SER A 218 -8.92 15.52 10.59
N ILE A 219 -9.33 14.26 10.36
CA ILE A 219 -8.99 13.48 9.16
C ILE A 219 -9.76 14.01 7.95
N LYS A 220 -11.04 14.41 8.11
CA LYS A 220 -11.84 15.04 7.04
C LYS A 220 -11.21 16.31 6.47
N LYS A 221 -10.29 16.96 7.21
CA LYS A 221 -9.54 18.13 6.74
C LYS A 221 -8.28 17.78 5.95
N LEU A 222 -7.87 16.51 5.95
CA LEU A 222 -6.77 16.05 5.12
C LEU A 222 -7.29 15.84 3.69
N ASP A 223 -6.67 16.53 2.74
CA ASP A 223 -6.84 16.22 1.33
C ASP A 223 -5.94 15.02 0.99
N LEU A 224 -6.58 13.87 0.85
CA LEU A 224 -5.95 12.58 0.57
C LEU A 224 -6.10 12.17 -0.91
N THR A 225 -6.48 13.10 -1.80
CA THR A 225 -6.80 12.80 -3.20
C THR A 225 -5.64 12.13 -3.96
N ASN A 226 -4.40 12.46 -3.60
CA ASN A 226 -3.18 11.91 -4.21
C ASN A 226 -2.46 10.89 -3.32
N VAL A 227 -3.13 10.35 -2.30
CA VAL A 227 -2.55 9.43 -1.31
C VAL A 227 -3.06 8.01 -1.55
N ILE A 228 -2.14 7.09 -1.79
CA ILE A 228 -2.38 5.65 -1.76
C ILE A 228 -2.05 5.16 -0.35
N ILE A 229 -2.96 4.43 0.29
CA ILE A 229 -2.72 3.77 1.59
C ILE A 229 -2.56 2.26 1.40
N THR A 230 -1.75 1.62 2.23
CA THR A 230 -1.45 0.18 2.12
C THR A 230 -1.68 -0.62 3.41
N PRO A 231 -2.84 -0.48 4.08
CA PRO A 231 -3.08 -1.12 5.37
C PRO A 231 -3.25 -2.64 5.26
N HIS A 232 -2.69 -3.38 6.21
CA HIS A 232 -3.17 -4.74 6.48
C HIS A 232 -4.51 -4.69 7.26
N GLY A 233 -5.19 -5.84 7.43
CA GLY A 233 -6.52 -5.89 8.07
C GLY A 233 -6.59 -5.22 9.45
N GLY A 234 -5.60 -5.48 10.31
CA GLY A 234 -5.47 -4.79 11.61
C GLY A 234 -5.30 -3.25 11.51
N GLU A 235 -4.45 -2.74 10.62
CA GLU A 235 -4.29 -1.28 10.41
C GLU A 235 -5.57 -0.65 9.89
N LEU A 236 -6.24 -1.30 8.93
CA LEU A 236 -7.51 -0.82 8.40
C LEU A 236 -8.59 -0.77 9.49
N SER A 237 -8.68 -1.79 10.35
CA SER A 237 -9.62 -1.79 11.48
C SER A 237 -9.41 -0.58 12.39
N LEU A 238 -8.14 -0.26 12.70
CA LEU A 238 -7.78 0.89 13.52
C LEU A 238 -8.14 2.21 12.86
N ILE A 239 -7.88 2.37 11.55
CA ILE A 239 -8.27 3.56 10.78
C ILE A 239 -9.78 3.73 10.77
N MET A 240 -10.53 2.64 10.62
CA MET A 240 -12.00 2.65 10.61
C MET A 240 -12.63 2.80 12.01
N GLY A 241 -11.83 2.78 13.08
CA GLY A 241 -12.33 2.80 14.46
C GLY A 241 -13.06 1.52 14.86
N LEU A 242 -12.87 0.44 14.10
CA LEU A 242 -13.31 -0.90 14.45
C LEU A 242 -12.23 -1.49 15.37
N GLY A 243 -12.61 -2.17 16.46
CA GLY A 243 -11.65 -2.77 17.39
C GLY A 243 -10.68 -3.73 16.68
N LYS A 244 -9.58 -4.12 17.35
CA LYS A 244 -8.62 -5.07 16.77
C LYS A 244 -9.35 -6.34 16.31
N VAL A 245 -9.24 -6.63 15.00
CA VAL A 245 -9.63 -7.89 14.35
C VAL A 245 -8.66 -9.00 14.75
#